data_AF-A0A2H0ES29-F1
#
_entry.id   AF-A0A2H0ES29-F1
#
_cell.length_a   1.000
_cell.length_b   1.000
_cell.length_c   1.000
_cell.angle_alpha   90.00
_cell.angle_beta   90.00
_cell.angle_gamma   90.00
#
_symmetry.space_group_name_H-M   'P 1'
#
loop_
_entity.id
_entity.type
_entity.pdbx_description
1 polymer ?
#
loop_
_entity_poly.entity_id
_entity_poly.type
_entity_poly.pdbx_seq_one_letter_code
_entity_poly.pdbx_strand_id
1 'polypeptide(L)'
;RLLGAEEATIVYRRARARMSASLREQNHARENGVAIRCNARPLRIVGEGAAQAVEFAYTEDGAGGLRDAGETFTLAADQVFKAIGQTFAPGAPGAALDLALDGGKIAVDAEGRTSVAGVWAGGDCAAGGEDLTVTAVAQGRDAGDSIHRALGA
;
A
#
# COMPACT_ATOMS: atom_id res chain seq x y z
N ARG A 1 7.69 16.63 -7.62
CA ARG A 1 8.02 18.03 -8.00
C ARG A 1 8.86 18.78 -6.97
N LEU A 2 8.57 18.71 -5.67
CA LEU A 2 9.34 19.44 -4.64
C LEU A 2 10.85 19.13 -4.60
N LEU A 3 11.26 17.95 -5.09
CA LEU A 3 12.67 17.56 -5.25
C LEU A 3 13.27 17.90 -6.62
N GLY A 4 12.64 18.78 -7.40
CA GLY A 4 13.17 19.28 -8.69
C GLY A 4 12.75 18.49 -9.94
N ALA A 5 11.85 17.51 -9.84
CA ALA A 5 11.35 16.80 -11.02
C ALA A 5 10.56 17.74 -11.94
N GLU A 6 10.93 17.79 -13.22
CA GLU A 6 10.26 18.60 -14.26
C GLU A 6 8.81 18.13 -14.46
N GLU A 7 8.65 16.81 -14.63
CA GLU A 7 7.35 16.15 -14.74
C GLU A 7 7.20 15.05 -13.69
N ALA A 8 5.96 14.85 -13.23
CA ALA A 8 5.61 13.76 -12.32
C ALA A 8 4.30 13.14 -12.79
N THR A 9 4.32 11.82 -13.04
CA THR A 9 3.15 11.07 -13.49
C THR A 9 2.85 9.91 -12.54
N ILE A 10 1.63 9.86 -12.02
CA ILE A 10 1.08 8.70 -11.35
C ILE A 10 0.39 7.84 -12.41
N VAL A 11 0.78 6.58 -12.51
CA VAL A 11 0.09 5.59 -13.34
C VAL A 11 -0.67 4.62 -12.44
N TYR A 12 -1.99 4.54 -12.62
CA TYR A 12 -2.89 3.74 -11.81
C TYR A 12 -3.60 2.67 -12.63
N ARG A 13 -3.59 1.44 -12.12
CA ARG A 13 -4.04 0.26 -12.86
C ARG A 13 -5.54 0.13 -13.08
N ARG A 14 -6.37 0.96 -12.44
CA ARG A 14 -7.84 0.93 -12.58
C ARG A 14 -8.37 2.30 -12.96
N ALA A 15 -9.69 2.39 -13.13
CA ALA A 15 -10.38 3.65 -13.34
C ALA A 15 -10.19 4.60 -12.16
N ARG A 16 -10.24 5.92 -12.44
CA ARG A 16 -10.08 6.96 -11.41
C ARG A 16 -11.05 6.80 -10.23
N ALA A 17 -12.29 6.39 -10.50
CA ALA A 17 -13.32 6.15 -9.49
C ALA A 17 -12.99 5.00 -8.52
N ARG A 18 -12.01 4.15 -8.85
CA ARG A 18 -11.56 3.02 -8.02
C ARG A 18 -10.29 3.35 -7.21
N MET A 19 -9.73 4.54 -7.41
CA MET A 19 -8.53 4.98 -6.70
C MET A 19 -8.81 5.11 -5.21
N SER A 20 -7.92 4.55 -4.37
CA SER A 20 -8.06 4.58 -2.91
C SER A 20 -7.86 5.99 -2.33
N ALA A 21 -7.04 6.80 -2.98
CA ALA A 21 -6.83 8.20 -2.59
C ALA A 21 -8.15 8.99 -2.71
N SER A 22 -8.43 9.81 -1.71
CA SER A 22 -9.61 10.67 -1.69
C SER A 22 -9.62 11.65 -2.88
N LEU A 23 -10.79 12.12 -3.29
CA LEU A 23 -10.90 13.14 -4.34
C LEU A 23 -10.10 14.41 -4.00
N ARG A 24 -10.02 14.76 -2.71
CA ARG A 24 -9.23 15.90 -2.23
C ARG A 24 -7.74 15.70 -2.54
N GLU A 25 -7.19 14.53 -2.23
CA GLU A 25 -5.78 14.21 -2.49
C GLU A 25 -5.49 14.13 -3.99
N GLN A 26 -6.38 13.54 -4.76
CA GLN A 26 -6.25 13.50 -6.22
C GLN A 26 -6.25 14.89 -6.84
N ASN A 27 -7.13 15.78 -6.38
CA ASN A 27 -7.19 17.16 -6.85
C ASN A 27 -5.94 17.93 -6.43
N HIS A 28 -5.50 17.77 -5.19
CA HIS A 28 -4.27 18.39 -4.70
C HIS A 28 -3.05 17.97 -5.54
N ALA A 29 -2.91 16.69 -5.87
CA ALA A 29 -1.83 16.22 -6.74
C ALA A 29 -1.88 16.91 -8.12
N ARG A 30 -3.06 16.98 -8.73
CA ARG A 30 -3.26 17.61 -10.05
C ARG A 30 -3.00 19.12 -10.02
N GLU A 31 -3.45 19.83 -8.98
CA GLU A 31 -3.19 21.26 -8.77
C GLU A 31 -1.69 21.55 -8.63
N ASN A 32 -0.94 20.61 -8.07
CA ASN A 32 0.53 20.66 -8.02
C ASN A 32 1.22 20.17 -9.30
N GLY A 33 0.47 19.97 -10.40
CA GLY A 33 1.01 19.61 -11.71
C GLY A 33 1.38 18.14 -11.86
N VAL A 34 0.87 17.24 -11.01
CA VAL A 34 1.05 15.79 -11.18
C VAL A 34 0.03 15.26 -12.19
N ALA A 35 0.52 14.64 -13.26
CA ALA A 35 -0.35 13.94 -14.21
C ALA A 35 -0.81 12.61 -13.62
N ILE A 36 -2.09 12.27 -13.81
CA ILE A 36 -2.65 10.99 -13.36
C ILE A 36 -3.17 10.23 -14.58
N ARG A 37 -2.51 9.13 -14.94
CA ARG A 37 -2.94 8.21 -15.99
C ARG A 37 -3.58 6.98 -15.35
N CYS A 38 -4.86 6.79 -15.61
CA CYS A 38 -5.61 5.63 -15.11
C CYS A 38 -5.63 4.51 -16.16
N ASN A 39 -6.18 3.36 -15.77
CA ASN A 39 -6.37 2.21 -16.68
C ASN A 39 -5.06 1.76 -17.35
N ALA A 40 -3.96 1.74 -16.60
CA ALA A 40 -2.68 1.27 -17.13
C ALA A 40 -1.85 0.58 -16.06
N ARG A 41 -1.25 -0.57 -16.41
CA ARG A 41 -0.33 -1.31 -15.53
C ARG A 41 1.05 -1.44 -16.17
N PRO A 42 2.14 -1.39 -15.39
CA PRO A 42 3.48 -1.54 -15.94
C PRO A 42 3.70 -2.97 -16.44
N LEU A 43 4.34 -3.10 -17.60
CA LEU A 43 4.83 -4.37 -18.16
C LEU A 43 6.32 -4.55 -17.86
N ARG A 44 7.13 -3.54 -18.16
CA ARG A 44 8.58 -3.55 -17.91
C ARG A 44 9.16 -2.14 -17.82
N ILE A 45 10.27 -2.01 -17.10
CA ILE A 45 11.13 -0.83 -17.11
C ILE A 45 12.13 -1.00 -18.26
N VAL A 46 12.33 0.05 -19.04
CA VAL A 46 13.22 0.09 -20.20
C VAL A 46 14.40 0.97 -19.86
N GLY A 47 15.61 0.47 -20.11
CA GLY A 47 16.86 1.20 -20.01
C GLY A 47 18.07 0.30 -19.71
N GLU A 48 19.26 0.86 -19.87
CA GLU A 48 20.54 0.17 -19.64
C GLU A 48 21.25 0.79 -18.43
N GLY A 49 21.29 0.07 -17.30
CA GLY A 49 21.89 0.55 -16.05
C GLY A 49 21.09 1.63 -15.30
N ALA A 50 20.18 2.33 -15.96
CA ALA A 50 19.23 3.27 -15.38
C ALA A 50 17.87 3.22 -16.12
N ALA A 51 16.80 3.68 -15.48
CA ALA A 51 15.49 3.80 -16.12
C ALA A 51 15.53 4.91 -17.18
N GLN A 52 14.95 4.65 -18.35
CA GLN A 52 14.77 5.61 -19.42
C GLN A 52 13.30 5.73 -19.81
N ALA A 53 12.55 4.62 -19.67
CA ALA A 53 11.11 4.59 -19.87
C ALA A 53 10.46 3.43 -19.11
N VAL A 54 9.13 3.43 -19.08
CA VAL A 54 8.33 2.30 -18.63
C VAL A 54 7.30 1.99 -19.70
N GLU A 55 7.23 0.72 -20.10
CA GLU A 55 6.19 0.21 -20.98
C GLU A 55 4.99 -0.22 -20.14
N PHE A 56 3.80 0.18 -20.55
CA PHE A 56 2.54 -0.09 -19.88
C PHE A 56 1.57 -0.77 -20.84
N ALA A 57 0.71 -1.63 -20.29
CA ALA A 57 -0.52 -2.08 -20.96
C ALA A 57 -1.70 -1.27 -20.46
N TYR A 58 -2.60 -0.89 -21.36
CA TYR A 58 -3.91 -0.39 -20.96
C TYR A 58 -4.72 -1.53 -20.32
N THR A 59 -5.53 -1.18 -19.32
CA THR A 59 -6.32 -2.12 -18.54
C THR A 59 -7.79 -1.73 -18.48
N GLU A 60 -8.64 -2.73 -18.26
CA GLU A 60 -10.08 -2.54 -18.05
C GLU A 60 -10.63 -3.52 -17.02
N ASP A 61 -11.69 -3.12 -16.33
CA ASP A 61 -12.41 -3.98 -15.40
C ASP A 61 -13.25 -5.00 -16.19
N GLY A 62 -12.97 -6.30 -16.01
CA GLY A 62 -13.72 -7.41 -16.59
C GLY A 62 -14.43 -8.25 -15.54
N ALA A 63 -15.24 -9.22 -15.99
CA ALA A 63 -16.00 -10.11 -15.12
C ALA A 63 -15.12 -10.91 -14.13
N GLY A 64 -13.89 -11.25 -14.53
CA GLY A 64 -12.89 -11.92 -13.68
C GLY A 64 -11.95 -10.98 -12.93
N GLY A 65 -12.24 -9.68 -12.91
CA GLY A 65 -11.34 -8.65 -12.38
C GLY A 65 -10.58 -7.91 -13.48
N LEU A 66 -9.45 -7.30 -13.10
CA LEU A 66 -8.69 -6.41 -13.98
C LEU A 66 -7.99 -7.21 -15.09
N ARG A 67 -8.20 -6.85 -16.35
CA ARG A 67 -7.54 -7.47 -17.52
C ARG A 67 -6.86 -6.44 -18.41
N ASP A 68 -6.01 -6.91 -19.31
CA ASP A 68 -5.40 -6.07 -20.34
C ASP A 68 -6.41 -5.77 -21.44
N ALA A 69 -6.37 -4.55 -21.95
CA ALA A 69 -7.15 -4.08 -23.08
C ALA A 69 -6.50 -4.43 -24.43
N GLY A 70 -5.27 -4.97 -24.42
CA GLY A 70 -4.53 -5.41 -25.62
C GLY A 70 -3.63 -4.36 -26.25
N GLU A 71 -3.77 -3.09 -25.87
CA GLU A 71 -2.92 -1.99 -26.32
C GLU A 71 -1.83 -1.64 -25.30
N THR A 72 -0.67 -1.21 -25.79
CA THR A 72 0.46 -0.77 -24.95
C THR A 72 0.90 0.65 -25.28
N PHE A 73 1.58 1.28 -24.34
CA PHE A 73 2.25 2.56 -24.55
C PHE A 73 3.51 2.65 -23.70
N THR A 74 4.41 3.53 -24.10
CA THR A 74 5.66 3.79 -23.39
C THR A 74 5.65 5.22 -22.86
N LEU A 75 6.05 5.40 -21.60
CA LEU A 75 6.27 6.70 -20.98
C LEU A 75 7.75 6.86 -20.67
N ALA A 76 8.38 7.92 -21.17
CA ALA A 76 9.73 8.29 -20.78
C ALA A 76 9.78 8.61 -19.28
N ALA A 77 10.78 8.07 -18.59
CA ALA A 77 10.96 8.25 -17.15
C ALA A 77 12.39 7.91 -16.73
N ASP A 78 13.08 8.88 -16.15
CA ASP A 78 14.43 8.69 -15.59
C ASP A 78 14.40 8.07 -14.19
N GLN A 79 13.26 8.21 -13.49
CA GLN A 79 13.04 7.66 -12.15
C GLN A 79 11.67 6.99 -12.05
N VAL A 80 11.65 5.81 -11.44
CA VAL A 80 10.44 5.00 -11.28
C VAL A 80 10.25 4.63 -9.82
N PHE A 81 9.17 5.12 -9.22
CA PHE A 81 8.81 4.84 -7.84
C PHE A 81 7.62 3.87 -7.78
N LYS A 82 7.79 2.73 -7.11
CA LYS A 82 6.71 1.78 -6.85
C LYS A 82 5.99 2.18 -5.56
N ALA A 83 4.75 2.65 -5.69
CA ALA A 83 3.87 3.00 -4.56
C ALA A 83 2.68 2.01 -4.47
N ILE A 84 2.99 0.72 -4.33
CA ILE A 84 1.99 -0.38 -4.35
C ILE A 84 1.52 -0.83 -2.96
N GLY A 85 1.93 -0.10 -1.91
CA GLY A 85 1.65 -0.46 -0.52
C GLY A 85 2.82 -1.20 0.14
N GLN A 86 2.54 -1.74 1.32
CA GLN A 86 3.47 -2.45 2.18
C GLN A 86 2.92 -3.82 2.59
N THR A 87 3.80 -4.77 2.89
CA THR A 87 3.44 -6.10 3.37
C THR A 87 4.33 -6.43 4.56
N PHE A 88 3.76 -7.13 5.55
CA PHE A 88 4.54 -7.70 6.65
C PHE A 88 5.47 -8.78 6.10
N ALA A 89 6.77 -8.64 6.35
CA ALA A 89 7.79 -9.61 5.93
C ALA A 89 8.13 -10.54 7.11
N PRO A 90 7.54 -11.75 7.20
CA PRO A 90 7.93 -12.71 8.21
C PRO A 90 9.39 -13.13 8.01
N GLY A 91 10.17 -13.11 9.09
CA GLY A 91 11.61 -13.47 9.04
C GLY A 91 12.57 -12.30 8.87
N ALA A 92 12.13 -11.05 9.04
CA ALA A 92 13.05 -9.93 9.23
C ALA A 92 14.03 -10.26 10.39
N PRO A 93 15.35 -9.99 10.25
CA PRO A 93 16.32 -10.27 11.30
C PRO A 93 15.87 -9.66 12.64
N GLY A 94 15.57 -10.51 13.63
CA GLY A 94 15.03 -10.10 14.93
C GLY A 94 13.56 -10.50 15.21
N ALA A 95 12.82 -11.02 14.22
CA ALA A 95 11.50 -11.61 14.44
C ALA A 95 11.64 -12.98 15.14
N ALA A 96 11.76 -12.97 16.46
CA ALA A 96 11.97 -14.17 17.28
C ALA A 96 10.70 -14.99 17.57
N LEU A 97 9.55 -14.57 17.05
CA LEU A 97 8.24 -15.10 17.42
C LEU A 97 7.48 -15.62 16.20
N ASP A 98 7.01 -16.86 16.29
CA ASP A 98 6.12 -17.49 15.31
C ASP A 98 4.69 -16.95 15.47
N LEU A 99 4.48 -15.76 14.90
CA LEU A 99 3.18 -15.09 14.88
C LEU A 99 2.30 -15.64 13.75
N ALA A 100 1.05 -15.99 14.07
CA ALA A 100 0.05 -16.26 13.07
C ALA A 100 -0.23 -14.99 12.25
N LEU A 101 -0.34 -15.17 10.93
CA LEU A 101 -0.64 -14.08 10.00
C LEU A 101 -2.03 -14.27 9.38
N ASP A 102 -2.71 -13.15 9.16
CA ASP A 102 -3.93 -13.05 8.36
C ASP A 102 -3.72 -11.98 7.29
N GLY A 103 -3.89 -12.35 6.02
CA GLY A 103 -3.72 -11.43 4.88
C GLY A 103 -2.34 -10.77 4.78
N GLY A 104 -1.29 -11.37 5.35
CA GLY A 104 0.04 -10.75 5.40
C GLY A 104 0.16 -9.62 6.44
N LYS A 105 -0.67 -9.64 7.48
CA LYS A 105 -0.56 -8.86 8.72
C LYS A 105 -0.64 -9.81 9.92
N ILE A 106 -0.24 -9.36 11.11
CA ILE A 106 -0.31 -10.15 12.35
C ILE A 106 -1.78 -10.38 12.71
N ALA A 107 -2.18 -11.65 12.84
CA ALA A 107 -3.52 -11.98 13.27
C ALA A 107 -3.71 -11.58 14.74
N VAL A 108 -4.79 -10.86 15.03
CA VAL A 108 -5.14 -10.40 16.39
C VAL A 108 -6.61 -10.64 16.72
N ASP A 109 -6.92 -10.78 18.01
CA ASP A 109 -8.29 -10.71 18.53
C ASP A 109 -8.80 -9.26 18.66
N ALA A 110 -10.04 -9.10 19.13
CA ALA A 110 -10.67 -7.78 19.31
C ALA A 110 -9.97 -6.89 20.35
N GLU A 111 -9.10 -7.45 21.20
CA GLU A 111 -8.31 -6.73 22.19
C GLU A 111 -6.82 -6.59 21.77
N GLY A 112 -6.48 -6.99 20.54
CA GLY A 112 -5.12 -6.90 20.01
C GLY A 112 -4.20 -8.07 20.38
N ARG A 113 -4.69 -9.14 21.02
CA ARG A 113 -3.85 -10.31 21.38
C ARG A 113 -3.44 -11.09 20.14
N THR A 114 -2.18 -11.47 20.07
CA THR A 114 -1.64 -12.33 18.99
C THR A 114 -1.78 -13.82 19.33
N SER A 115 -1.30 -14.68 18.43
CA SER A 115 -1.16 -16.13 18.69
C SER A 115 -0.14 -16.48 19.79
N VAL A 116 0.73 -15.54 20.18
CA VAL A 116 1.73 -15.75 21.23
C VAL A 116 1.23 -15.10 22.52
N ALA A 117 1.19 -15.92 23.59
CA ALA A 117 0.78 -15.45 24.91
C ALA A 117 1.68 -14.31 25.40
N GLY A 118 1.07 -13.25 25.94
CA GLY A 118 1.80 -12.08 26.41
C GLY A 118 2.27 -11.13 25.31
N VAL A 119 1.82 -11.32 24.06
CA VAL A 119 2.17 -10.47 22.92
C VAL A 119 0.91 -9.91 22.26
N TRP A 120 0.89 -8.60 22.05
CA TRP A 120 -0.18 -7.85 21.39
C TRP A 120 0.34 -7.14 20.15
N ALA A 121 -0.54 -6.84 19.20
CA ALA A 121 -0.25 -6.00 18.05
C ALA A 121 -1.43 -5.05 17.74
N GLY A 122 -1.13 -3.92 17.11
CA GLY A 122 -2.10 -2.92 16.67
C GLY A 122 -1.47 -1.98 15.63
N GLY A 123 -2.31 -1.26 14.89
CA GLY A 123 -1.87 -0.40 13.78
C GLY A 123 -1.62 -1.19 12.49
N ASP A 124 -0.84 -0.59 11.57
CA ASP A 124 -0.66 -1.09 10.20
C ASP A 124 -0.17 -2.55 10.11
N CYS A 125 0.54 -3.04 11.12
CA CYS A 125 1.06 -4.40 11.16
C CYS A 125 0.03 -5.45 11.62
N ALA A 126 -1.08 -5.03 12.23
CA ALA A 126 -2.13 -5.90 12.73
C ALA A 126 -3.27 -6.07 11.72
N ALA A 127 -3.83 -7.27 11.66
CA ALA A 127 -5.00 -7.56 10.87
C ALA A 127 -6.25 -6.88 11.46
N GLY A 128 -7.18 -6.53 10.57
CA GLY A 128 -8.38 -5.78 10.95
C GLY A 128 -8.15 -4.28 11.04
N GLY A 129 -9.22 -3.52 10.82
CA GLY A 129 -9.18 -2.06 10.74
C GLY A 129 -8.80 -1.51 9.37
N GLU A 130 -9.06 -0.22 9.18
CA GLU A 130 -8.65 0.53 7.97
C GLU A 130 -7.22 1.04 8.14
N ASP A 131 -6.46 1.16 7.03
CA ASP A 131 -5.10 1.74 7.00
C ASP A 131 -5.13 3.26 7.20
N LEU A 132 -5.67 3.67 8.35
CA LEU A 132 -5.85 5.06 8.77
C LEU A 132 -5.19 5.26 10.13
N THR A 133 -4.62 6.44 10.32
CA THR A 133 -3.95 6.82 11.58
C THR A 133 -4.90 6.75 12.79
N VAL A 134 -6.17 7.10 12.63
CA VAL A 134 -7.18 7.03 13.70
C VAL A 134 -7.42 5.58 14.15
N THR A 135 -7.49 4.64 13.21
CA THR A 135 -7.67 3.22 13.50
C THR A 135 -6.47 2.68 14.26
N ALA A 136 -5.25 3.02 13.82
CA ALA A 136 -4.03 2.58 14.47
C ALA A 136 -3.94 3.07 15.93
N VAL A 137 -4.32 4.34 16.18
CA VAL A 137 -4.36 4.89 17.55
C VAL A 137 -5.40 4.17 18.40
N ALA A 138 -6.59 3.90 17.86
CA ALA A 138 -7.64 3.17 18.59
C ALA A 138 -7.18 1.75 18.96
N GLN A 139 -6.60 1.01 18.01
CA GLN A 139 -6.05 -0.33 18.26
C GLN A 139 -4.94 -0.30 19.32
N GLY A 140 -4.04 0.70 19.27
CA GLY A 140 -3.00 0.87 20.28
C GLY A 140 -3.55 1.12 21.68
N ARG A 141 -4.60 1.94 21.80
CA ARG A 141 -5.31 2.16 23.07
C ARG A 141 -5.90 0.85 23.60
N ASP A 142 -6.67 0.15 22.77
CA ASP A 142 -7.40 -1.04 23.19
C ASP A 142 -6.44 -2.19 23.59
N ALA A 143 -5.33 -2.35 22.86
CA ALA A 143 -4.25 -3.27 23.22
C ALA A 143 -3.57 -2.87 24.54
N GLY A 144 -3.34 -1.57 24.77
CA GLY A 144 -2.80 -1.05 26.03
C GLY A 144 -3.68 -1.39 27.23
N ASP A 145 -4.99 -1.22 27.10
CA ASP A 145 -5.96 -1.58 28.15
C ASP A 145 -5.96 -3.10 28.42
N SER A 146 -5.80 -3.91 27.38
CA SER A 146 -5.70 -5.38 27.50
C SER A 146 -4.42 -5.81 28.21
N ILE A 147 -3.27 -5.20 27.85
CA ILE A 147 -1.99 -5.43 28.53
C ILE A 147 -2.10 -5.07 30.00
N HIS A 148 -2.70 -3.92 30.33
CA HIS A 148 -2.89 -3.49 31.71
C HIS A 148 -3.71 -4.50 32.52
N ARG A 149 -4.84 -4.99 31.98
CA ARG A 149 -5.65 -6.03 32.64
C ARG A 149 -4.87 -7.33 32.84
N ALA A 150 -4.03 -7.71 31.89
CA ALA A 150 -3.26 -8.96 31.94
C ALA A 150 -2.10 -8.92 32.94
N LEU A 151 -1.48 -7.74 33.15
CA LEU A 151 -0.32 -7.57 34.04
C LEU A 151 -0.66 -7.00 35.42
N GLY A 152 -1.82 -6.38 35.58
CA GLY A 152 -2.28 -5.76 36.83
C GLY A 152 -3.02 -6.69 37.79
N ALA A 153 -3.06 -7.99 37.49
CA ALA A 153 -3.63 -9.03 38.35
C ALA A 153 -2.57 -9.67 39.25
#